data_AF-B4M3B9-F1
#
_entry.id   AF-B4M3B9-F1
#
_cell.length_a   1.000
_cell.length_b   1.000
_cell.length_c   1.000
_cell.angle_alpha   90.00
_cell.angle_beta   90.00
_cell.angle_gamma   90.00
#
_symmetry.space_group_name_H-M   'P 1'
#
loop_
_entity.id
_entity.type
_entity.pdbx_description
1 polymer ?
#
loop_
_entity_poly.entity_id
_entity_poly.type
_entity_poly.pdbx_seq_one_letter_code
_entity_poly.pdbx_strand_id
1 'polypeptide(L)'
;MVAMNVTEASTAHAIIVSEGTRNATIGLLEIWLELKGFSSMEEAKRQYRLHSLDLEYPLKEAANNSDYDGEDSESPEVELDKIFESLSKFRQLMSHINKFLPNDWYNDYFSNFEVKLEHNMSVAAHMLGIQNCTMDTTNEVPAHRHNHPLLEFAIVEEMTRLLKVLEKKYRVMHRRVTEAANA
;
A
#
# COMPACT_ATOMS: atom_id res chain seq x y z
N MET A 1 -18.15 -15.28 7.37
CA MET A 1 -17.25 -14.35 8.08
C MET A 1 -16.77 -15.07 9.33
N VAL A 2 -15.48 -15.31 9.45
CA VAL A 2 -14.89 -15.81 10.71
C VAL A 2 -14.76 -14.63 11.67
N ALA A 3 -14.69 -14.88 12.98
CA ALA A 3 -14.39 -13.82 13.95
C ALA A 3 -13.09 -13.09 13.57
N MET A 4 -13.07 -11.76 13.76
CA MET A 4 -11.88 -10.96 13.53
C MET A 4 -10.70 -11.48 14.35
N ASN A 5 -9.51 -11.50 13.74
CA ASN A 5 -8.27 -11.92 14.37
C ASN A 5 -7.36 -10.71 14.65
N VAL A 6 -7.81 -9.82 15.52
CA VAL A 6 -7.04 -8.66 15.99
C VAL A 6 -6.46 -9.01 17.36
N THR A 7 -5.20 -9.45 17.36
CA THR A 7 -4.45 -9.90 18.54
C THR A 7 -3.10 -9.19 18.58
N GLU A 8 -2.41 -9.27 19.72
CA GLU A 8 -1.03 -8.77 19.85
C GLU A 8 -0.13 -9.38 18.77
N ALA A 9 -0.25 -10.70 18.54
CA ALA A 9 0.54 -11.42 17.54
C ALA A 9 0.20 -11.00 16.10
N SER A 10 -1.08 -10.85 15.74
CA SER A 10 -1.47 -10.48 14.38
C SER A 10 -1.10 -9.04 14.04
N THR A 11 -1.26 -8.11 14.99
CA THR A 11 -0.85 -6.71 14.83
C THR A 11 0.67 -6.56 14.76
N ALA A 12 1.44 -7.28 15.59
CA ALA A 12 2.91 -7.31 15.53
C ALA A 12 3.40 -7.84 14.17
N HIS A 13 2.79 -8.92 13.67
CA HIS A 13 3.10 -9.45 12.35
C HIS A 13 2.81 -8.43 11.23
N ALA A 14 1.67 -7.74 11.30
CA ALA A 14 1.29 -6.74 10.32
C ALA A 14 2.25 -5.54 10.25
N ILE A 15 2.79 -5.11 11.39
CA ILE A 15 3.85 -4.09 11.46
C ILE A 15 5.09 -4.57 10.70
N ILE A 16 5.58 -5.78 10.99
CA ILE A 16 6.78 -6.33 10.34
C ILE A 16 6.57 -6.46 8.82
N VAL A 17 5.41 -6.94 8.40
CA VAL A 17 5.08 -7.10 6.97
C VAL A 17 5.02 -5.75 6.27
N SER A 18 4.32 -4.77 6.82
CA SER A 18 4.19 -3.44 6.21
C SER A 18 5.53 -2.70 6.13
N GLU A 19 6.32 -2.71 7.21
CA GLU A 19 7.65 -2.09 7.26
C GLU A 19 8.63 -2.75 6.29
N GLY A 20 8.74 -4.09 6.33
CA GLY A 20 9.62 -4.85 5.44
C GLY A 20 9.23 -4.69 3.97
N THR A 21 7.93 -4.67 3.69
CA THR A 21 7.41 -4.44 2.33
C THR A 21 7.73 -3.05 1.85
N ARG A 22 7.56 -2.02 2.68
CA ARG A 22 7.90 -0.63 2.34
C ARG A 22 9.38 -0.49 1.99
N ASN A 23 10.27 -1.00 2.83
CA ASN A 23 11.72 -0.91 2.61
C ASN A 23 12.14 -1.63 1.32
N ALA A 24 11.60 -2.83 1.09
CA ALA A 24 11.88 -3.57 -0.14
C ALA A 24 11.29 -2.89 -1.40
N THR A 25 10.13 -2.24 -1.27
CA THR A 25 9.51 -1.48 -2.37
C THR A 25 10.35 -0.25 -2.73
N ILE A 26 10.83 0.50 -1.72
CA ILE A 26 11.72 1.64 -1.93
C ILE A 26 13.00 1.19 -2.64
N GLY A 27 13.68 0.15 -2.13
CA GLY A 27 14.93 -0.32 -2.74
C GLY A 27 14.75 -0.82 -4.18
N LEU A 28 13.67 -1.55 -4.48
CA LEU A 28 13.38 -1.96 -5.86
C LEU A 28 13.04 -0.78 -6.77
N LEU A 29 12.32 0.22 -6.26
CA LEU A 29 11.99 1.43 -7.01
C LEU A 29 13.25 2.25 -7.32
N GLU A 30 14.19 2.35 -6.39
CA GLU A 30 15.48 3.01 -6.61
C GLU A 30 16.29 2.33 -7.73
N ILE A 31 16.41 1.00 -7.70
CA ILE A 31 17.11 0.24 -8.76
C ILE A 31 16.44 0.47 -10.12
N TRP A 32 15.11 0.43 -10.18
CA TRP A 32 14.38 0.67 -11.43
C TRP A 32 14.56 2.12 -11.94
N LEU A 33 14.58 3.11 -11.04
CA LEU A 33 14.82 4.50 -11.39
C LEU A 33 16.24 4.74 -11.95
N GLU A 34 17.25 4.07 -11.40
CA GLU A 34 18.62 4.12 -11.92
C GLU A 34 18.67 3.64 -13.38
N LEU A 35 17.97 2.56 -13.72
CA LEU A 35 17.86 2.08 -15.10
C LEU A 35 17.13 3.06 -16.02
N LYS A 36 16.22 3.87 -15.47
CA LYS A 36 15.51 4.93 -16.19
C LYS A 36 16.34 6.22 -16.32
N GLY A 37 17.56 6.25 -15.78
CA GLY A 37 18.50 7.36 -15.88
C GLY A 37 18.39 8.39 -14.75
N PHE A 38 17.67 8.08 -13.67
CA PHE A 38 17.63 8.92 -12.48
C PHE A 38 18.81 8.60 -11.56
N SER A 39 19.42 9.63 -10.96
CA SER A 39 20.51 9.43 -10.00
C SER A 39 20.05 9.10 -8.59
N SER A 40 18.77 9.30 -8.27
CA SER A 40 18.16 8.99 -6.98
C SER A 40 16.63 9.09 -7.02
N MET A 41 15.97 8.55 -5.99
CA MET A 41 14.55 8.77 -5.71
C MET A 41 14.20 10.27 -5.58
N GLU A 42 15.05 11.03 -4.89
CA GLU A 42 14.83 12.47 -4.65
C GLU A 42 14.90 13.28 -5.96
N GLU A 43 15.70 12.85 -6.93
CA GLU A 43 15.71 13.44 -8.26
C GLU A 43 14.38 13.22 -8.98
N ALA A 44 13.88 11.99 -8.97
CA ALA A 44 12.59 11.65 -9.58
C ALA A 44 11.45 12.44 -8.94
N LYS A 45 11.40 12.52 -7.61
CA LYS A 45 10.42 13.35 -6.88
C LYS A 45 10.53 14.82 -7.28
N ARG A 46 11.75 15.38 -7.35
CA ARG A 46 11.97 16.78 -7.73
C ARG A 46 11.48 17.07 -9.15
N GLN A 47 11.74 16.15 -10.08
CA GLN A 47 11.31 16.25 -11.48
C GLN A 47 9.79 16.19 -11.61
N TYR A 48 9.14 15.30 -10.85
CA TYR A 48 7.70 15.06 -10.95
C TYR A 48 6.86 15.80 -9.90
N ARG A 49 7.43 16.68 -9.08
CA ARG A 49 6.75 17.38 -7.96
C ARG A 49 5.44 18.12 -8.30
N LEU A 50 5.21 18.46 -9.57
CA LEU A 50 3.99 19.14 -10.05
C LEU A 50 2.95 18.19 -10.65
N HIS A 51 3.27 16.90 -10.72
CA HIS A 51 2.40 15.86 -11.20
C HIS A 51 1.95 15.03 -10.00
N SER A 52 0.69 14.65 -9.99
CA SER A 52 0.12 13.78 -8.96
C SER A 52 -0.58 12.60 -9.63
N LEU A 53 -0.65 11.50 -8.89
CA LEU A 53 -1.50 10.38 -9.26
C LEU A 53 -2.94 10.73 -8.87
N ASP A 54 -3.83 10.78 -9.86
CA ASP A 54 -5.27 10.92 -9.62
C ASP A 54 -5.87 9.55 -9.27
N LEU A 55 -5.57 9.08 -8.05
CA LEU A 55 -6.11 7.85 -7.47
C LEU A 55 -6.85 8.19 -6.19
N GLU A 56 -8.10 7.77 -6.08
CA GLU A 56 -8.92 7.94 -4.88
C GLU A 56 -9.00 6.63 -4.08
N TYR A 57 -8.74 6.71 -2.77
CA TYR A 57 -8.78 5.57 -1.85
C TYR A 57 -8.94 6.04 -0.40
N PRO A 58 -9.51 5.23 0.50
CA PRO A 58 -9.89 5.66 1.85
C PRO A 58 -8.76 6.27 2.71
N LEU A 59 -7.52 5.85 2.49
CA LEU A 59 -6.36 6.31 3.27
C LEU A 59 -5.54 7.40 2.57
N LYS A 60 -6.06 8.04 1.51
CA LYS A 60 -5.34 9.05 0.72
C LYS A 60 -4.95 10.28 1.53
N GLU A 61 -5.85 10.79 2.37
CA GLU A 61 -5.53 11.94 3.23
C GLU A 61 -4.41 11.62 4.21
N ALA A 62 -4.45 10.44 4.85
CA ALA A 62 -3.40 9.97 5.73
C ALA A 62 -2.05 9.79 4.99
N ALA A 63 -2.09 9.28 3.74
CA ALA A 63 -0.90 9.09 2.92
C ALA A 63 -0.24 10.42 2.48
N ASN A 64 -1.05 11.46 2.29
CA ASN A 64 -0.59 12.80 1.94
C ASN A 64 -0.15 13.64 3.14
N ASN A 65 -0.44 13.20 4.36
CA ASN A 65 -0.04 13.90 5.58
C ASN A 65 1.30 13.35 6.11
N SER A 66 2.37 14.15 6.01
CA SER A 66 3.71 13.78 6.51
C SER A 66 3.75 13.47 8.00
N ASP A 67 2.86 14.14 8.75
CA ASP A 67 2.81 14.18 10.20
C ASP A 67 1.75 13.22 10.77
N TYR A 68 1.03 12.49 9.91
CA TYR A 68 0.06 11.47 10.32
C TYR A 68 0.72 10.48 11.27
N ASP A 69 0.18 10.25 12.46
CA ASP A 69 0.78 9.40 13.49
C ASP A 69 0.11 8.01 13.62
N GLY A 70 -1.00 7.79 12.91
CA GLY A 70 -1.79 6.57 13.00
C GLY A 70 -2.98 6.67 13.96
N GLU A 71 -3.13 7.77 14.70
CA GLU A 71 -4.20 7.91 15.69
C GLU A 71 -5.52 8.34 15.06
N ASP A 72 -6.43 7.37 14.96
CA ASP A 72 -7.81 7.60 14.53
C ASP A 72 -8.76 7.12 15.66
N SER A 73 -9.90 7.77 15.88
CA SER A 73 -10.88 7.34 16.90
C SER A 73 -11.73 6.13 16.48
N GLU A 74 -11.29 5.39 15.47
CA GLU A 74 -12.05 4.34 14.80
C GLU A 74 -11.85 2.96 15.45
N SER A 75 -12.80 2.05 15.22
CA SER A 75 -12.67 0.66 15.64
C SER A 75 -11.67 -0.09 14.75
N PRO A 76 -11.02 -1.15 15.26
CA PRO A 76 -10.11 -1.97 14.44
C PRO A 76 -10.74 -2.50 13.15
N GLU A 77 -12.04 -2.79 13.17
CA GLU A 77 -12.79 -3.25 11.99
C GLU A 77 -12.81 -2.19 10.88
N VAL A 78 -13.23 -0.97 11.21
CA VAL A 78 -13.29 0.15 10.27
C VAL A 78 -11.90 0.49 9.74
N GLU A 79 -10.89 0.48 10.59
CA GLU A 79 -9.52 0.74 10.16
C GLU A 79 -9.02 -0.34 9.19
N LEU A 80 -9.23 -1.62 9.50
CA LEU A 80 -8.82 -2.73 8.64
C LEU A 80 -9.56 -2.72 7.30
N ASP A 81 -10.85 -2.38 7.28
CA ASP A 81 -11.63 -2.24 6.05
C ASP A 81 -11.05 -1.16 5.15
N LYS A 82 -10.71 0.02 5.70
CA LYS A 82 -10.05 1.09 4.95
C LYS A 82 -8.68 0.68 4.42
N ILE A 83 -7.91 -0.08 5.20
CA ILE A 83 -6.62 -0.65 4.76
C ILE A 83 -6.85 -1.59 3.58
N PHE A 84 -7.77 -2.53 3.71
CA PHE A 84 -8.07 -3.53 2.69
C PHE A 84 -8.60 -2.91 1.40
N GLU A 85 -9.52 -1.95 1.50
CA GLU A 85 -10.07 -1.22 0.35
C GLU A 85 -8.97 -0.40 -0.35
N SER A 86 -8.12 0.29 0.41
CA SER A 86 -7.00 1.05 -0.16
C SER A 86 -6.05 0.13 -0.93
N LEU A 87 -5.62 -0.98 -0.34
CA LEU A 87 -4.77 -1.97 -1.00
C LEU A 87 -5.43 -2.56 -2.25
N SER A 88 -6.74 -2.78 -2.22
CA SER A 88 -7.51 -3.27 -3.37
C SER A 88 -7.48 -2.29 -4.55
N LYS A 89 -7.61 -0.98 -4.30
CA LYS A 89 -7.48 0.06 -5.34
C LYS A 89 -6.10 0.06 -6.00
N PHE A 90 -5.04 -0.08 -5.21
CA PHE A 90 -3.68 -0.21 -5.74
C PHE A 90 -3.51 -1.49 -6.56
N ARG A 91 -4.11 -2.60 -6.13
CA ARG A 91 -3.99 -3.89 -6.82
C ARG A 91 -4.65 -3.83 -8.18
N GLN A 92 -5.85 -3.24 -8.25
CA GLN A 92 -6.55 -2.99 -9.51
C GLN A 92 -5.73 -2.11 -10.45
N LEU A 93 -5.17 -1.01 -9.94
CA LEU A 93 -4.35 -0.09 -10.73
C LEU A 93 -3.05 -0.75 -11.22
N MET A 94 -2.34 -1.46 -10.35
CA MET A 94 -1.10 -2.17 -10.69
C MET A 94 -1.35 -3.26 -11.73
N SER A 95 -2.40 -4.08 -11.55
CA SER A 95 -2.80 -5.11 -12.51
C SER A 95 -3.17 -4.53 -13.88
N HIS A 96 -3.73 -3.31 -13.91
CA HIS A 96 -3.98 -2.60 -15.15
C HIS A 96 -2.68 -2.17 -15.84
N ILE A 97 -1.79 -1.48 -15.12
CA ILE A 97 -0.54 -0.95 -15.68
C ILE A 97 0.43 -2.05 -16.10
N ASN A 98 0.49 -3.15 -15.34
CA ASN A 98 1.35 -4.29 -15.63
C ASN A 98 1.12 -4.88 -17.04
N LYS A 99 -0.08 -4.73 -17.61
CA LYS A 99 -0.41 -5.19 -18.97
C LYS A 99 0.26 -4.37 -20.08
N PHE A 100 0.74 -3.18 -19.77
CA PHE A 100 1.34 -2.25 -20.72
C PHE A 100 2.85 -2.10 -20.55
N LEU A 101 3.42 -2.74 -19.53
CA LEU A 101 4.85 -2.69 -19.27
C LEU A 101 5.63 -3.57 -20.25
N PRO A 102 6.87 -3.20 -20.58
CA PRO A 102 7.84 -4.14 -21.16
C PRO A 102 7.97 -5.40 -20.29
N ASN A 103 8.06 -6.57 -20.92
CA ASN A 103 8.09 -7.87 -20.23
C ASN A 103 9.23 -7.98 -19.20
N ASP A 104 10.39 -7.46 -19.55
CA ASP A 104 11.57 -7.35 -18.69
C ASP A 104 11.28 -6.50 -17.46
N TRP A 105 10.67 -5.33 -17.62
CA TRP A 105 10.32 -4.48 -16.47
C TRP A 105 9.28 -5.13 -15.56
N TYR A 106 8.27 -5.76 -16.17
CA TYR A 106 7.25 -6.47 -15.42
C TYR A 106 7.86 -7.63 -14.61
N ASN A 107 8.62 -8.50 -15.26
CA ASN A 107 9.18 -9.69 -14.60
C ASN A 107 10.20 -9.32 -13.52
N ASP A 108 11.08 -8.35 -13.79
CA ASP A 108 12.20 -8.05 -12.90
C ASP A 108 11.79 -7.13 -11.73
N TYR A 109 10.78 -6.27 -11.92
CA TYR A 109 10.41 -5.23 -10.94
C TYR A 109 8.93 -5.24 -10.55
N PHE A 110 8.01 -5.08 -11.51
CA PHE A 110 6.62 -4.77 -11.17
C PHE A 110 5.81 -5.95 -10.64
N SER A 111 6.15 -7.17 -11.04
CA SER A 111 5.62 -8.39 -10.43
C SER A 111 5.94 -8.45 -8.93
N ASN A 112 7.12 -7.98 -8.52
CA ASN A 112 7.51 -7.93 -7.12
C ASN A 112 6.73 -6.88 -6.32
N PHE A 113 6.37 -5.74 -6.93
CA PHE A 113 5.49 -4.76 -6.29
C PHE A 113 4.07 -5.32 -6.09
N GLU A 114 3.54 -6.02 -7.09
CA GLU A 114 2.23 -6.68 -7.00
C GLU A 114 2.21 -7.72 -5.89
N VAL A 115 3.20 -8.63 -5.83
CA VAL A 115 3.32 -9.64 -4.76
C VAL A 115 3.39 -8.99 -3.37
N LYS A 116 4.14 -7.89 -3.24
CA LYS A 116 4.27 -7.13 -1.98
C LYS A 116 2.93 -6.54 -1.53
N LEU A 117 2.17 -6.00 -2.47
CA LEU A 117 0.84 -5.46 -2.21
C LEU A 117 -0.14 -6.57 -1.79
N GLU A 118 -0.14 -7.69 -2.50
CA GLU A 118 -1.00 -8.85 -2.22
C GLU A 118 -0.72 -9.47 -0.84
N HIS A 119 0.54 -9.47 -0.40
CA HIS A 119 0.89 -9.93 0.94
C HIS A 119 0.27 -9.04 2.02
N ASN A 120 0.36 -7.71 1.90
CA ASN A 120 -0.26 -6.79 2.85
C ASN A 120 -1.79 -6.90 2.84
N MET A 121 -2.38 -7.10 1.67
CA MET A 121 -3.83 -7.31 1.52
C MET A 121 -4.26 -8.60 2.22
N SER A 122 -3.46 -9.67 2.12
CA SER A 122 -3.72 -10.95 2.78
C SER A 122 -3.66 -10.83 4.31
N VAL A 123 -2.73 -10.03 4.84
CA VAL A 123 -2.66 -9.74 6.29
C VAL A 123 -3.93 -9.04 6.77
N ALA A 124 -4.34 -7.97 6.10
CA ALA A 124 -5.56 -7.22 6.45
C ALA A 124 -6.81 -8.12 6.37
N ALA A 125 -6.94 -8.90 5.28
CA ALA A 125 -8.05 -9.83 5.09
C ALA A 125 -8.11 -10.91 6.17
N HIS A 126 -6.96 -11.45 6.57
CA HIS A 126 -6.89 -12.44 7.63
C HIS A 126 -7.37 -11.85 8.97
N MET A 127 -6.99 -10.61 9.29
CA MET A 127 -7.44 -9.92 10.50
C MET A 127 -8.95 -9.60 10.46
N LEU A 128 -9.51 -9.31 9.28
CA LEU A 128 -10.96 -9.13 9.05
C LEU A 128 -11.75 -10.45 9.05
N GLY A 129 -11.08 -11.61 9.07
CA GLY A 129 -11.77 -12.91 8.96
C GLY A 129 -12.34 -13.18 7.56
N ILE A 130 -11.79 -12.53 6.53
CA ILE A 130 -12.12 -12.74 5.11
C ILE A 130 -11.34 -13.96 4.60
N GLN A 131 -12.04 -15.05 4.28
CA GLN A 131 -11.42 -16.30 3.82
C GLN A 131 -11.04 -16.29 2.34
N ASN A 132 -11.74 -15.50 1.52
CA ASN A 132 -11.47 -15.37 0.09
C ASN A 132 -11.32 -13.89 -0.26
N CYS A 133 -10.10 -13.45 -0.55
CA CYS A 133 -9.84 -12.18 -1.23
C CYS A 133 -10.26 -12.29 -2.70
N THR A 134 -11.57 -12.42 -2.96
CA THR A 134 -12.07 -12.32 -4.32
C THR A 134 -11.81 -10.91 -4.82
N MET A 135 -11.15 -10.81 -5.98
CA MET A 135 -11.10 -9.57 -6.73
C MET A 135 -12.54 -9.18 -7.01
N ASP A 136 -12.98 -8.03 -6.49
CA ASP A 136 -14.12 -7.38 -7.12
C ASP A 136 -13.68 -7.06 -8.54
N THR A 137 -14.30 -7.76 -9.49
CA THR A 137 -14.09 -7.61 -10.94
C THR A 137 -14.80 -6.35 -11.43
N THR A 138 -14.87 -5.32 -10.59
CA THR A 138 -15.29 -3.99 -11.01
C THR A 138 -14.32 -3.58 -12.10
N ASN A 139 -14.79 -3.64 -13.35
CA ASN A 139 -14.06 -3.21 -14.56
C ASN A 139 -13.72 -1.71 -14.52
N GLU A 140 -14.14 -1.01 -13.48
CA GLU A 140 -13.70 0.33 -13.14
C GLU A 140 -12.26 0.24 -12.62
N VAL A 141 -11.32 0.23 -13.56
CA VAL A 141 -9.98 0.73 -13.26
C VAL A 141 -10.20 2.12 -12.65
N PRO A 142 -9.65 2.42 -11.45
CA PRO A 142 -9.82 3.73 -10.82
C PRO A 142 -9.58 4.81 -11.87
N ALA A 143 -10.41 5.86 -11.92
CA ALA A 143 -10.35 6.87 -12.99
C ALA A 143 -9.00 7.62 -13.00
N HIS A 144 -7.98 6.99 -13.58
CA HIS A 144 -6.63 7.50 -13.67
C HIS A 144 -6.53 8.22 -15.00
N ARG A 145 -6.58 9.55 -14.95
CA ARG A 145 -6.21 10.34 -16.12
C ARG A 145 -4.72 10.10 -16.36
N HIS A 146 -4.32 9.70 -17.57
CA HIS A 146 -2.93 9.48 -17.99
C HIS A 146 -2.10 10.78 -18.02
N ASN A 147 -2.15 11.57 -16.95
CA ASN A 147 -1.53 12.89 -16.86
C ASN A 147 -0.17 12.84 -16.15
N HIS A 148 0.21 11.71 -15.54
CA HIS A 148 1.53 11.56 -14.95
C HIS A 148 2.55 11.12 -16.01
N PRO A 149 3.62 11.88 -16.28
CA PRO A 149 4.58 11.56 -17.35
C PRO A 149 5.37 10.26 -17.12
N LEU A 150 5.40 9.77 -15.88
CA LEU A 150 5.98 8.48 -15.50
C LEU A 150 5.04 7.79 -14.51
N LEU A 151 3.94 7.24 -15.01
CA LEU A 151 2.83 6.74 -14.20
C LEU A 151 3.26 5.63 -13.24
N GLU A 152 4.15 4.77 -13.67
CA GLU A 152 4.71 3.67 -12.89
C GLU A 152 5.39 4.16 -11.61
N PHE A 153 6.20 5.22 -11.74
CA PHE A 153 6.85 5.86 -10.59
C PHE A 153 5.81 6.39 -9.61
N ALA A 154 4.79 7.11 -10.10
CA ALA A 154 3.76 7.69 -9.25
C ALA A 154 2.96 6.64 -8.47
N ILE A 155 2.66 5.50 -9.11
CA ILE A 155 1.95 4.39 -8.47
C ILE A 155 2.78 3.77 -7.35
N VAL A 156 4.03 3.43 -7.65
CA VAL A 156 4.89 2.78 -6.66
C VAL A 156 5.24 3.75 -5.53
N GLU A 157 5.46 5.03 -5.83
CA GLU A 157 5.68 6.06 -4.82
C GLU A 157 4.46 6.21 -3.90
N GLU A 158 3.25 6.33 -4.46
CA GLU A 158 2.03 6.40 -3.67
C GLU A 158 1.83 5.11 -2.84
N MET A 159 2.16 3.94 -3.39
CA MET A 159 2.15 2.68 -2.64
C MET A 159 3.12 2.73 -1.45
N THR A 160 4.31 3.32 -1.58
CA THR A 160 5.24 3.47 -0.44
C THR A 160 4.69 4.41 0.64
N ARG A 161 3.93 5.45 0.26
CA ARG A 161 3.22 6.33 1.21
C ARG A 161 2.12 5.57 1.93
N LEU A 162 1.31 4.80 1.21
CA LEU A 162 0.27 3.96 1.81
C LEU A 162 0.88 2.95 2.79
N LEU A 163 1.95 2.23 2.43
CA LEU A 163 2.59 1.26 3.32
C LEU A 163 3.10 1.89 4.62
N LYS A 164 3.57 3.15 4.57
CA LYS A 164 3.95 3.91 5.78
C LYS A 164 2.73 4.21 6.66
N VAL A 165 1.58 4.53 6.07
CA VAL A 165 0.32 4.71 6.81
C VAL A 165 -0.10 3.39 7.46
N LEU A 166 -0.01 2.27 6.73
CA LEU A 166 -0.37 0.96 7.26
C LEU A 166 0.47 0.60 8.49
N GLU A 167 1.79 0.80 8.39
CA GLU A 167 2.72 0.59 9.51
C GLU A 167 2.27 1.35 10.77
N LYS A 168 1.96 2.65 10.62
CA LYS A 168 1.52 3.50 11.74
C LYS A 168 0.19 3.04 12.32
N LYS A 169 -0.78 2.72 11.48
CA LYS A 169 -2.08 2.19 11.92
C LYS A 169 -1.92 0.88 12.68
N TYR A 170 -1.13 -0.07 12.17
CA TYR A 170 -0.89 -1.32 12.87
C TYR A 170 -0.15 -1.13 14.20
N ARG A 171 0.77 -0.16 14.32
CA ARG A 171 1.41 0.20 15.59
C ARG A 171 0.40 0.73 16.61
N VAL A 172 -0.53 1.58 16.20
CA VAL A 172 -1.59 2.11 17.07
C VAL A 172 -2.56 1.00 17.49
N MET A 173 -3.01 0.15 16.55
CA MET A 173 -3.83 -1.01 16.89
C MET A 173 -3.12 -1.95 17.86
N HIS A 174 -1.84 -2.23 17.64
CA HIS A 174 -1.03 -3.07 18.52
C HIS A 174 -1.00 -2.50 19.94
N ARG A 175 -0.70 -1.20 20.08
CA ARG A 175 -0.70 -0.52 21.39
C ARG A 175 -2.05 -0.68 22.10
N ARG A 176 -3.18 -0.44 21.42
CA ARG A 176 -4.52 -0.57 21.99
C ARG A 176 -4.83 -1.99 22.45
N VAL A 177 -4.45 -2.99 21.66
CA VAL A 177 -4.66 -4.41 22.01
C VAL A 177 -3.83 -4.79 23.22
N THR A 178 -2.58 -4.36 23.29
CA THR A 178 -1.68 -4.61 24.43
C THR A 178 -2.16 -3.91 25.69
N GLU A 179 -2.64 -2.67 25.59
CA GLU A 179 -3.23 -1.94 26.72
C GLU A 179 -4.50 -2.64 27.24
N ALA A 180 -5.40 -3.07 26.34
CA ALA A 180 -6.62 -3.78 26.71
C ALA A 180 -6.36 -5.15 27.35
N ALA A 181 -5.27 -5.84 26.98
CA ALA A 181 -4.88 -7.11 27.59
C ALA A 181 -4.30 -6.96 29.01
N ASN A 182 -3.80 -5.77 29.36
CA ASN A 182 -3.18 -5.46 30.65
C ASN A 182 -4.08 -4.67 31.61
N ALA A 183 -5.31 -4.33 31.20
CA ALA A 183 -6.31 -3.62 31.98
C ALA A 183 -7.28 -4.59 32.69
#